data_AF-A0A936IV91-F1
#
_entry.id   AF-A0A936IV91-F1
#
_cell.length_a   1.000
_cell.length_b   1.000
_cell.length_c   1.000
_cell.angle_alpha   90.00
_cell.angle_beta   90.00
_cell.angle_gamma   90.00
#
_symmetry.space_group_name_H-M   'P 1'
#
loop_
_entity.id
_entity.type
_entity.pdbx_description
1 polymer ?
#
loop_
_entity_poly.entity_id
_entity_poly.type
_entity_poly.pdbx_seq_one_letter_code
_entity_poly.pdbx_strand_id
1 'polypeptide(L)'
;MKKNKYLLLLSSAGTLLLLGAAAVDENFLKEWRRIQSQGQSDEGAIPVQLRQVVNEGLGVSDRCVSCHVAMGPGEQSVRGGEVLAPHKPVVHDPAEYGCTVCHGGQGLATEKDDAHGRVHFWPEPMLQESFSYAGCGTCHIALGVPEKTQLQRATLAFERLDCLACHRVDGRGGTVRPDGGGMEGPDLSGASLSGYDRDWYAKHLIKSRTEPAGPWTKTFQPVSEPDLKLLGAYLETRVAAPDLVQAKSVFLSTGCLGCHQVSGVGGDDGPDLSIAGFKDPGQVSFEHVPGSRVMENWLAEHFRAPASVVIGSQMPPAPLAEREIRQLTLFTQSLRRKELRDAFVPRDRVKATKFGEREFASDGATVYGAFCAGCHGMDGLGRRAPGLAAFPSVANPDFLALVSDAFLTESVTRGRPGRRMPGWLREGGLTKDEIDAVVSHLRTIGGTRQEPDPRPARWVTASPDAGERIFESVCSGCHGGQGQGAEGPSLANPVLLETATDTYLTETIGRGRRGTAMPGFHSPSPVYPALTQDDIASVVAHLRSLGGKK
;
A
#
# COMPACT_ATOMS: atom_id res chain seq x y z
N MET A 1 35.47 -50.37 38.99
CA MET A 1 34.62 -51.04 37.97
C MET A 1 33.14 -51.19 38.38
N LYS A 2 32.78 -51.71 39.57
CA LYS A 2 31.37 -51.88 39.96
C LYS A 2 30.56 -50.57 40.03
N LYS A 3 31.14 -49.49 40.58
CA LYS A 3 30.49 -48.16 40.65
C LYS A 3 30.07 -47.63 39.27
N ASN A 4 30.92 -47.77 38.25
CA ASN A 4 30.59 -47.33 36.89
C ASN A 4 29.48 -48.17 36.25
N LYS A 5 29.38 -49.47 36.58
CA LYS A 5 28.28 -50.33 36.11
C LYS A 5 26.94 -49.92 36.71
N TYR A 6 26.89 -49.59 38.01
CA TYR A 6 25.67 -49.10 38.64
C TYR A 6 25.28 -47.71 38.14
N LEU A 7 26.25 -46.82 37.91
CA LEU A 7 26.00 -45.51 37.30
C LEU A 7 25.37 -45.65 35.91
N LEU A 8 25.95 -46.52 35.06
CA LEU A 8 25.45 -46.76 33.70
C LEU A 8 24.04 -47.38 33.72
N LEU A 9 23.80 -48.35 34.61
CA LEU A 9 22.49 -48.97 34.78
C LEU A 9 21.44 -47.95 35.21
N LEU A 10 21.76 -47.10 36.21
CA LEU A 10 20.85 -46.06 36.70
C LEU A 10 20.60 -44.99 35.63
N SER A 11 21.62 -44.58 34.88
CA SER A 11 21.43 -43.62 33.77
C SER A 11 20.56 -44.23 32.67
N SER A 12 20.79 -45.49 32.28
CA SER A 12 19.98 -46.16 31.26
C SER A 12 18.53 -46.37 31.72
N ALA A 13 18.31 -46.75 32.99
CA ALA A 13 16.98 -46.85 33.55
C ALA A 13 16.28 -45.48 33.61
N GLY A 14 17.02 -44.42 33.98
CA GLY A 14 16.53 -43.04 33.95
C GLY A 14 16.13 -42.60 32.54
N THR A 15 16.95 -42.88 31.53
CA THR A 15 16.63 -42.60 30.12
C THR A 15 15.40 -43.39 29.66
N LEU A 16 15.28 -44.68 30.00
CA LEU A 16 14.12 -45.48 29.64
C LEU A 16 12.83 -44.98 30.30
N LEU A 17 12.90 -44.55 31.57
CA LEU A 17 11.77 -43.92 32.24
C LEU A 17 11.37 -42.60 31.59
N LEU A 18 12.35 -41.76 31.21
CA LEU A 18 12.09 -40.50 30.49
C LEU A 18 11.45 -40.76 29.13
N LEU A 19 11.95 -41.74 28.36
CA LEU A 19 11.37 -42.13 27.08
C LEU A 19 9.96 -42.71 27.25
N GLY A 20 9.73 -43.51 28.30
CA GLY A 20 8.40 -44.03 28.63
C GLY A 20 7.43 -42.90 29.00
N ALA A 21 7.86 -41.94 29.81
CA ALA A 21 7.06 -40.77 30.17
C ALA A 21 6.76 -39.89 28.94
N ALA A 22 7.77 -39.63 28.10
CA ALA A 22 7.60 -38.88 26.85
C ALA A 22 6.64 -39.60 25.89
N ALA A 23 6.76 -40.91 25.74
CA ALA A 23 5.84 -41.70 24.93
C ALA A 23 4.40 -41.64 25.48
N VAL A 24 4.21 -41.64 26.80
CA VAL A 24 2.88 -41.48 27.40
C VAL A 24 2.32 -40.08 27.13
N ASP A 25 3.13 -39.04 27.34
CA ASP A 25 2.76 -37.66 27.07
C ASP A 25 2.35 -37.45 25.60
N GLU A 26 3.20 -37.87 24.66
CA GLU A 26 3.00 -37.79 23.22
C GLU A 26 1.79 -38.58 22.70
N ASN A 27 1.55 -39.77 23.24
CA ASN A 27 0.53 -40.66 22.69
C ASN A 27 -0.81 -40.62 23.43
N PHE A 28 -0.89 -40.13 24.66
CA PHE A 28 -2.12 -40.20 25.45
C PHE A 28 -2.55 -38.89 26.10
N LEU A 29 -1.61 -38.00 26.47
CA LEU A 29 -1.92 -36.81 27.28
C LEU A 29 -1.99 -35.50 26.49
N LYS A 30 -1.72 -35.53 25.17
CA LYS A 30 -1.76 -34.34 24.31
C LYS A 30 -3.10 -33.61 24.33
N GLU A 31 -3.04 -32.28 24.35
CA GLU A 31 -4.21 -31.41 24.45
C GLU A 31 -5.25 -31.66 23.36
N TRP A 32 -4.81 -31.87 22.11
CA TRP A 32 -5.70 -32.11 20.97
C TRP A 32 -6.61 -33.32 21.16
N ARG A 33 -6.15 -34.37 21.85
CA ARG A 33 -6.96 -35.58 22.13
C ARG A 33 -8.14 -35.24 23.03
N ARG A 34 -7.90 -34.41 24.05
CA ARG A 34 -8.95 -33.91 24.95
C ARG A 34 -9.96 -33.06 24.17
N ILE A 35 -9.50 -32.19 23.28
CA ILE A 35 -10.38 -31.36 22.44
C ILE A 35 -11.28 -32.25 21.55
N GLN A 36 -10.70 -33.22 20.84
CA GLN A 36 -11.48 -34.13 19.99
C GLN A 36 -12.50 -34.96 20.76
N SER A 37 -12.17 -35.39 21.99
CA SER A 37 -13.08 -36.18 22.83
C SER A 37 -14.37 -35.44 23.22
N GLN A 38 -14.39 -34.11 23.09
CA GLN A 38 -15.56 -33.28 23.35
C GLN A 38 -16.44 -33.07 22.10
N GLY A 39 -15.95 -33.43 20.91
CA GLY A 39 -16.64 -33.22 19.65
C GLY A 39 -17.65 -34.32 19.34
N GLN A 40 -18.85 -33.92 18.91
CA GLN A 40 -19.88 -34.82 18.38
C GLN A 40 -20.37 -34.34 17.01
N SER A 41 -20.48 -35.26 16.06
CA SER A 41 -21.15 -35.04 14.78
C SER A 41 -22.58 -35.59 14.81
N ASP A 42 -23.34 -35.36 13.74
CA ASP A 42 -24.67 -35.95 13.57
C ASP A 42 -24.63 -37.50 13.46
N GLU A 43 -23.45 -38.08 13.15
CA GLU A 43 -23.21 -39.53 13.07
C GLU A 43 -22.69 -40.13 14.39
N GLY A 44 -22.37 -39.30 15.39
CA GLY A 44 -21.94 -39.74 16.72
C GLY A 44 -20.62 -39.12 17.19
N ALA A 45 -19.89 -39.87 18.03
CA ALA A 45 -18.63 -39.40 18.59
C ALA A 45 -17.53 -39.34 17.52
N ILE A 46 -16.72 -38.28 17.57
CA ILE A 46 -15.64 -38.06 16.62
C ILE A 46 -14.44 -38.96 16.95
N PRO A 47 -13.87 -39.72 15.98
CA PRO A 47 -12.71 -40.56 16.23
C PRO A 47 -11.50 -39.75 16.70
N VAL A 48 -10.96 -40.09 17.87
CA VAL A 48 -9.80 -39.42 18.46
C VAL A 48 -8.50 -39.89 17.80
N GLN A 49 -8.04 -39.16 16.80
CA GLN A 49 -6.83 -39.47 16.03
C GLN A 49 -6.16 -38.21 15.47
N LEU A 50 -4.86 -38.30 15.21
CA LEU A 50 -4.14 -37.22 14.55
C LEU A 50 -4.67 -37.09 13.12
N ARG A 51 -5.08 -35.88 12.75
CA ARG A 51 -5.58 -35.52 11.42
C ARG A 51 -4.61 -34.57 10.77
N GLN A 52 -4.39 -34.73 9.48
CA GLN A 52 -3.45 -33.91 8.73
C GLN A 52 -4.00 -33.64 7.33
N VAL A 53 -4.04 -32.36 6.96
CA VAL A 53 -4.21 -31.92 5.59
C VAL A 53 -2.83 -31.89 4.95
N VAL A 54 -2.67 -32.55 3.81
CA VAL A 54 -1.42 -32.57 3.04
C VAL A 54 -1.72 -32.04 1.65
N ASN A 55 -1.08 -30.94 1.30
CA ASN A 55 -1.11 -30.39 -0.05
C ASN A 55 0.31 -30.35 -0.60
N GLU A 56 0.66 -31.38 -1.38
CA GLU A 56 1.97 -31.50 -2.02
C GLU A 56 2.23 -30.36 -3.02
N GLY A 57 1.18 -29.81 -3.61
CA GLY A 57 1.23 -28.68 -4.53
C GLY A 57 1.74 -27.39 -3.89
N LEU A 58 1.31 -27.13 -2.66
CA LEU A 58 1.70 -25.96 -1.87
C LEU A 58 2.87 -26.26 -0.92
N GLY A 59 3.29 -27.52 -0.83
CA GLY A 59 4.30 -27.97 0.14
C GLY A 59 3.83 -27.81 1.58
N VAL A 60 2.53 -28.02 1.83
CA VAL A 60 1.89 -27.80 3.14
C VAL A 60 1.56 -29.14 3.78
N SER A 61 1.86 -29.27 5.07
CA SER A 61 1.39 -30.35 5.92
C SER A 61 0.91 -29.75 7.24
N ASP A 62 -0.39 -29.87 7.49
CA ASP A 62 -1.09 -29.09 8.50
C ASP A 62 -1.97 -29.98 9.36
N ARG A 63 -1.78 -29.92 10.68
CA ARG A 63 -2.47 -30.70 11.69
C ARG A 63 -3.47 -29.88 12.48
N CYS A 64 -3.76 -28.63 12.09
CA CYS A 64 -4.74 -27.78 12.76
C CYS A 64 -6.11 -28.47 12.88
N VAL A 65 -6.51 -29.25 11.86
CA VAL A 65 -7.74 -30.05 11.84
C VAL A 65 -7.76 -31.17 12.89
N SER A 66 -6.65 -31.46 13.57
CA SER A 66 -6.63 -32.33 14.76
C SER A 66 -7.31 -31.66 15.96
N CYS A 67 -7.15 -30.36 16.15
CA CYS A 67 -7.85 -29.62 17.20
C CYS A 67 -9.17 -29.04 16.68
N HIS A 68 -9.18 -28.56 15.44
CA HIS A 68 -10.32 -27.94 14.75
C HIS A 68 -11.07 -28.96 13.89
N VAL A 69 -11.62 -30.02 14.52
CA VAL A 69 -12.26 -31.19 13.87
C VAL A 69 -13.61 -30.91 13.15
N ALA A 70 -13.88 -29.66 12.79
CA ALA A 70 -14.97 -29.26 11.90
C ALA A 70 -14.46 -28.64 10.59
N MET A 71 -13.14 -28.66 10.38
CA MET A 71 -12.46 -28.01 9.26
C MET A 71 -11.66 -29.02 8.42
N GLY A 72 -11.72 -30.31 8.75
CA GLY A 72 -11.15 -31.39 7.95
C GLY A 72 -12.06 -31.86 6.81
N PRO A 73 -11.51 -32.61 5.84
CA PRO A 73 -12.28 -33.10 4.70
C PRO A 73 -13.49 -33.93 5.14
N GLY A 74 -14.68 -33.56 4.66
CA GLY A 74 -15.93 -34.27 4.95
C GLY A 74 -16.50 -34.05 6.36
N GLU A 75 -15.90 -33.19 7.18
CA GLU A 75 -16.40 -32.85 8.50
C GLU A 75 -17.44 -31.73 8.39
N GLN A 76 -18.66 -31.99 8.83
CA GLN A 76 -19.73 -30.99 8.89
C GLN A 76 -20.45 -31.05 10.23
N SER A 77 -20.96 -29.90 10.68
CA SER A 77 -21.91 -29.81 11.80
C SER A 77 -21.42 -30.39 13.14
N VAL A 78 -20.11 -30.33 13.40
CA VAL A 78 -19.56 -30.76 14.68
C VAL A 78 -19.95 -29.79 15.80
N ARG A 79 -20.44 -30.34 16.90
CA ARG A 79 -20.83 -29.59 18.11
C ARG A 79 -19.81 -29.82 19.21
N GLY A 80 -19.62 -28.79 20.04
CA GLY A 80 -18.78 -28.83 21.24
C GLY A 80 -18.25 -27.43 21.58
N GLY A 81 -17.00 -27.36 22.04
CA GLY A 81 -16.34 -26.09 22.36
C GLY A 81 -16.14 -25.17 21.14
N GLU A 82 -15.86 -23.90 21.38
CA GLU A 82 -15.70 -22.87 20.33
C GLU A 82 -14.68 -23.24 19.25
N VAL A 83 -13.60 -23.93 19.62
CA VAL A 83 -12.55 -24.44 18.72
C VAL A 83 -13.07 -25.44 17.67
N LEU A 84 -14.24 -26.03 17.91
CA LEU A 84 -14.91 -26.99 17.03
C LEU A 84 -15.95 -26.34 16.11
N ALA A 85 -16.11 -25.02 16.15
CA ALA A 85 -16.96 -24.33 15.20
C ALA A 85 -16.37 -24.45 13.78
N PRO A 86 -17.21 -24.67 12.76
CA PRO A 86 -16.75 -24.70 11.39
C PRO A 86 -16.17 -23.35 10.97
N HIS A 87 -15.23 -23.38 10.04
CA HIS A 87 -14.69 -22.16 9.46
C HIS A 87 -15.80 -21.39 8.75
N LYS A 88 -15.79 -20.05 8.84
CA LYS A 88 -16.69 -19.23 8.03
C LYS A 88 -16.44 -19.51 6.54
N PRO A 89 -17.46 -19.47 5.66
CA PRO A 89 -17.20 -19.66 4.24
C PRO A 89 -16.12 -18.70 3.73
N VAL A 90 -15.11 -19.26 3.07
CA VAL A 90 -14.07 -18.51 2.35
C VAL A 90 -13.93 -19.07 0.95
N VAL A 91 -13.19 -18.36 0.10
CA VAL A 91 -13.07 -18.69 -1.34
C VAL A 91 -12.29 -19.97 -1.64
N HIS A 92 -11.69 -20.59 -0.61
CA HIS A 92 -10.96 -21.84 -0.70
C HIS A 92 -11.44 -22.79 0.41
N ASP A 93 -11.41 -24.10 0.16
CA ASP A 93 -11.70 -25.06 1.21
C ASP A 93 -10.44 -25.26 2.09
N PRO A 94 -10.48 -24.92 3.40
CA PRO A 94 -9.36 -25.16 4.30
C PRO A 94 -8.94 -26.63 4.36
N ALA A 95 -9.86 -27.56 4.10
CA ALA A 95 -9.59 -28.99 4.08
C ALA A 95 -8.69 -29.41 2.90
N GLU A 96 -8.63 -28.64 1.83
CA GLU A 96 -7.77 -28.89 0.66
C GLU A 96 -6.45 -28.11 0.71
N TYR A 97 -6.46 -26.91 1.29
CA TYR A 97 -5.31 -25.99 1.29
C TYR A 97 -4.44 -26.09 2.56
N GLY A 98 -5.04 -26.50 3.68
CA GLY A 98 -4.45 -26.34 5.01
C GLY A 98 -4.70 -24.94 5.58
N CYS A 99 -4.48 -24.76 6.89
CA CYS A 99 -4.76 -23.51 7.61
C CYS A 99 -3.57 -22.55 7.55
N THR A 100 -2.36 -23.09 7.69
CA THR A 100 -1.09 -22.34 7.80
C THR A 100 -0.70 -21.59 6.53
N VAL A 101 -1.18 -22.02 5.35
CA VAL A 101 -0.95 -21.28 4.10
C VAL A 101 -1.61 -19.91 4.11
N CYS A 102 -2.78 -19.80 4.75
CA CYS A 102 -3.51 -18.55 4.92
C CYS A 102 -3.10 -17.85 6.21
N HIS A 103 -3.06 -18.58 7.32
CA HIS A 103 -2.94 -17.96 8.64
C HIS A 103 -1.51 -17.90 9.17
N GLY A 104 -0.52 -18.58 8.58
CA GLY A 104 0.76 -18.83 9.23
C GLY A 104 0.64 -19.81 10.40
N GLY A 105 1.67 -19.92 11.23
CA GLY A 105 1.79 -20.90 12.30
C GLY A 105 2.65 -22.10 11.93
N GLN A 106 2.67 -23.12 12.80
CA GLN A 106 3.49 -24.33 12.66
C GLN A 106 2.60 -25.55 12.41
N GLY A 107 2.35 -25.88 11.14
CA GLY A 107 1.34 -26.87 10.76
C GLY A 107 1.62 -28.29 11.26
N LEU A 108 2.88 -28.65 11.53
CA LEU A 108 3.24 -29.97 12.04
C LEU A 108 3.13 -30.12 13.56
N ALA A 109 2.93 -29.02 14.29
CA ALA A 109 2.83 -29.06 15.73
C ALA A 109 1.56 -29.78 16.20
N THR A 110 1.62 -30.35 17.39
CA THR A 110 0.50 -31.04 18.06
C THR A 110 0.11 -30.37 19.38
N GLU A 111 0.79 -29.28 19.73
CA GLU A 111 0.47 -28.43 20.88
C GLU A 111 -0.02 -27.07 20.39
N LYS A 112 -0.91 -26.45 21.17
CA LYS A 112 -1.56 -25.18 20.81
C LYS A 112 -0.56 -24.04 20.61
N ASP A 113 0.36 -23.84 21.54
CA ASP A 113 1.30 -22.71 21.48
C ASP A 113 2.28 -22.87 20.31
N ASP A 114 2.75 -24.08 20.08
CA ASP A 114 3.59 -24.46 18.93
C ASP A 114 2.85 -24.25 17.61
N ALA A 115 1.63 -24.79 17.48
CA ALA A 115 0.82 -24.69 16.26
C ALA A 115 0.51 -23.23 15.87
N HIS A 116 0.26 -22.37 16.86
CA HIS A 116 0.08 -20.94 16.63
C HIS A 116 1.40 -20.17 16.40
N GLY A 117 2.54 -20.86 16.41
CA GLY A 117 3.86 -20.30 16.16
C GLY A 117 4.36 -19.38 17.26
N ARG A 118 3.97 -19.61 18.52
CA ARG A 118 4.45 -18.87 19.70
C ARG A 118 5.73 -19.45 20.29
N VAL A 119 6.26 -20.51 19.69
CA VAL A 119 7.55 -21.07 20.08
C VAL A 119 8.67 -20.13 19.70
N HIS A 120 9.71 -20.18 20.52
CA HIS A 120 10.88 -19.35 20.33
C HIS A 120 11.53 -19.65 18.97
N PHE A 121 11.87 -18.60 18.22
CA PHE A 121 12.49 -18.66 16.89
C PHE A 121 11.63 -19.23 15.76
N TRP A 122 10.31 -19.35 15.91
CA TRP A 122 9.46 -19.66 14.76
C TRP A 122 9.30 -18.42 13.87
N PRO A 123 9.69 -18.47 12.59
CA PRO A 123 9.74 -17.29 11.73
C PRO A 123 8.38 -16.84 11.22
N GLU A 124 7.37 -17.72 11.24
CA GLU A 124 6.04 -17.47 10.66
C GLU A 124 4.94 -17.71 11.70
N PRO A 125 4.84 -16.90 12.76
CA PRO A 125 3.74 -17.02 13.72
C PRO A 125 2.38 -16.86 13.03
N MET A 126 1.35 -17.43 13.64
CA MET A 126 -0.01 -17.29 13.13
C MET A 126 -0.45 -15.81 13.21
N LEU A 127 -1.02 -15.31 12.12
CA LEU A 127 -1.64 -14.00 12.03
C LEU A 127 -2.73 -13.87 13.11
N GLN A 128 -2.77 -12.74 13.81
CA GLN A 128 -3.88 -12.47 14.71
C GLN A 128 -5.21 -12.45 13.95
N GLU A 129 -6.29 -12.87 14.62
CA GLU A 129 -7.64 -12.98 14.04
C GLU A 129 -8.04 -11.73 13.23
N SER A 130 -7.78 -10.55 13.81
CA SER A 130 -8.16 -9.28 13.21
C SER A 130 -7.38 -8.93 11.93
N PHE A 131 -6.25 -9.61 11.69
CA PHE A 131 -5.40 -9.49 10.50
C PHE A 131 -5.37 -10.77 9.66
N SER A 132 -6.24 -11.74 9.93
CA SER A 132 -6.29 -13.03 9.21
C SER A 132 -6.36 -12.88 7.69
N TYR A 133 -7.06 -11.87 7.18
CA TYR A 133 -7.12 -11.57 5.75
C TYR A 133 -5.78 -11.15 5.13
N ALA A 134 -4.75 -10.78 5.91
CA ALA A 134 -3.40 -10.56 5.38
C ALA A 134 -2.87 -11.80 4.64
N GLY A 135 -3.29 -13.00 5.06
CA GLY A 135 -2.97 -14.27 4.42
C GLY A 135 -3.31 -14.35 2.94
N CYS A 136 -4.35 -13.65 2.48
CA CYS A 136 -4.75 -13.66 1.08
C CYS A 136 -3.63 -13.12 0.17
N GLY A 137 -2.82 -12.18 0.68
CA GLY A 137 -1.67 -11.62 -0.02
C GLY A 137 -0.52 -12.61 -0.27
N THR A 138 -0.58 -13.80 0.34
CA THR A 138 0.34 -14.91 0.03
C THR A 138 0.24 -15.34 -1.43
N CYS A 139 -0.97 -15.26 -2.01
CA CYS A 139 -1.26 -15.68 -3.38
C CYS A 139 -1.79 -14.52 -4.23
N HIS A 140 -2.74 -13.76 -3.70
CA HIS A 140 -3.49 -12.73 -4.44
C HIS A 140 -2.85 -11.35 -4.36
N ILE A 141 -3.02 -10.59 -5.43
CA ILE A 141 -2.53 -9.21 -5.55
C ILE A 141 -3.61 -8.39 -6.25
N ALA A 142 -4.30 -7.53 -5.51
CA ALA A 142 -5.28 -6.63 -6.11
C ALA A 142 -4.59 -5.70 -7.13
N LEU A 143 -5.06 -5.72 -8.37
CA LEU A 143 -4.53 -4.91 -9.48
C LEU A 143 -5.33 -3.61 -9.60
N GLY A 144 -4.71 -2.59 -10.20
CA GLY A 144 -5.41 -1.35 -10.54
C GLY A 144 -6.07 -0.64 -9.35
N VAL A 145 -5.58 -0.84 -8.12
CA VAL A 145 -6.21 -0.26 -6.93
C VAL A 145 -6.02 1.26 -6.95
N PRO A 146 -7.10 2.06 -6.93
CA PRO A 146 -6.98 3.51 -6.94
C PRO A 146 -6.64 4.05 -5.56
N GLU A 147 -6.27 5.34 -5.50
CA GLU A 147 -6.14 6.05 -4.24
C GLU A 147 -7.46 6.09 -3.45
N LYS A 148 -7.31 6.27 -2.13
CA LYS A 148 -8.39 6.18 -1.13
C LYS A 148 -9.65 6.97 -1.48
N THR A 149 -9.53 8.22 -1.94
CA THR A 149 -10.67 9.10 -2.25
C THR A 149 -11.44 8.60 -3.47
N GLN A 150 -10.75 8.13 -4.50
CA GLN A 150 -11.37 7.51 -5.67
C GLN A 150 -12.02 6.17 -5.34
N LEU A 151 -11.39 5.34 -4.50
CA LEU A 151 -12.02 4.10 -4.01
C LEU A 151 -13.30 4.38 -3.21
N GLN A 152 -13.28 5.42 -2.36
CA GLN A 152 -14.45 5.89 -1.62
C GLN A 152 -15.55 6.39 -2.56
N ARG A 153 -15.21 7.22 -3.56
CA ARG A 153 -16.16 7.68 -4.59
C ARG A 153 -16.75 6.53 -5.38
N ALA A 154 -15.96 5.51 -5.71
CA ALA A 154 -16.42 4.31 -6.41
C ALA A 154 -17.45 3.53 -5.58
N THR A 155 -17.15 3.33 -4.29
CA THR A 155 -18.07 2.70 -3.33
C THR A 155 -19.36 3.49 -3.18
N LEU A 156 -19.26 4.82 -2.99
CA LEU A 156 -20.42 5.69 -2.88
C LEU A 156 -21.25 5.73 -4.16
N ALA A 157 -20.62 5.67 -5.34
CA ALA A 157 -21.36 5.60 -6.60
C ALA A 157 -22.20 4.32 -6.69
N PHE A 158 -21.62 3.17 -6.32
CA PHE A 158 -22.35 1.89 -6.31
C PHE A 158 -23.56 1.92 -5.37
N GLU A 159 -23.41 2.50 -4.18
CA GLU A 159 -24.50 2.64 -3.21
C GLU A 159 -25.55 3.68 -3.66
N ARG A 160 -25.10 4.87 -4.09
CA ARG A 160 -25.97 5.98 -4.53
C ARG A 160 -26.78 5.64 -5.78
N LEU A 161 -26.21 4.85 -6.69
CA LEU A 161 -26.87 4.35 -7.90
C LEU A 161 -27.69 3.10 -7.64
N ASP A 162 -27.89 2.76 -6.36
CA ASP A 162 -28.82 1.73 -5.91
C ASP A 162 -28.51 0.33 -6.45
N CYS A 163 -27.23 0.05 -6.75
CA CYS A 163 -26.80 -1.23 -7.32
C CYS A 163 -27.02 -2.39 -6.33
N LEU A 164 -26.98 -2.11 -5.03
CA LEU A 164 -27.28 -3.04 -3.94
C LEU A 164 -28.76 -3.49 -3.91
N ALA A 165 -29.66 -2.80 -4.61
CA ALA A 165 -31.05 -3.23 -4.74
C ALA A 165 -31.17 -4.59 -5.42
N CYS A 166 -30.32 -4.84 -6.42
CA CYS A 166 -30.31 -6.10 -7.16
C CYS A 166 -29.13 -6.99 -6.79
N HIS A 167 -27.95 -6.41 -6.55
CA HIS A 167 -26.73 -7.20 -6.32
C HIS A 167 -26.44 -7.39 -4.85
N ARG A 168 -25.99 -8.59 -4.50
CA ARG A 168 -25.33 -8.86 -3.22
C ARG A 168 -23.85 -8.52 -3.33
N VAL A 169 -23.31 -7.84 -2.33
CA VAL A 169 -21.87 -7.55 -2.17
C VAL A 169 -21.51 -7.64 -0.69
N ASP A 170 -20.54 -8.48 -0.37
CA ASP A 170 -19.99 -8.69 0.97
C ASP A 170 -21.11 -8.94 2.02
N GLY A 171 -22.11 -9.75 1.64
CA GLY A 171 -23.28 -10.07 2.48
C GLY A 171 -24.35 -8.96 2.58
N ARG A 172 -24.18 -7.83 1.89
CA ARG A 172 -25.14 -6.72 1.83
C ARG A 172 -25.88 -6.70 0.48
N GLY A 173 -27.10 -6.19 0.45
CA GLY A 173 -27.88 -6.04 -0.78
C GLY A 173 -28.57 -7.33 -1.23
N GLY A 174 -29.14 -7.30 -2.43
CA GLY A 174 -29.97 -8.41 -2.95
C GLY A 174 -31.25 -8.63 -2.12
N THR A 175 -31.70 -7.63 -1.38
CA THR A 175 -32.90 -7.69 -0.54
C THR A 175 -34.13 -7.31 -1.34
N VAL A 176 -35.14 -8.17 -1.31
CA VAL A 176 -36.47 -7.88 -1.88
C VAL A 176 -37.11 -6.74 -1.08
N ARG A 177 -37.50 -5.68 -1.79
CA ARG A 177 -38.18 -4.51 -1.23
C ARG A 177 -39.65 -4.80 -0.94
N PRO A 178 -40.29 -4.05 -0.02
CA PRO A 178 -41.72 -4.22 0.28
C PRO A 178 -42.66 -4.03 -0.91
N ASP A 179 -42.25 -3.28 -1.93
CA ASP A 179 -42.98 -3.09 -3.19
C ASP A 179 -42.73 -4.19 -4.23
N GLY A 180 -41.97 -5.24 -3.86
CA GLY A 180 -41.53 -6.30 -4.77
C GLY A 180 -40.36 -5.89 -5.68
N GLY A 181 -39.74 -4.72 -5.46
CA GLY A 181 -38.51 -4.29 -6.12
C GLY A 181 -37.27 -5.04 -5.61
N GLY A 182 -36.16 -4.99 -6.35
CA GLY A 182 -34.92 -5.71 -6.01
C GLY A 182 -34.98 -7.19 -6.37
N MET A 183 -34.58 -7.51 -7.61
CA MET A 183 -34.47 -8.89 -8.12
C MET A 183 -33.08 -9.46 -7.81
N GLU A 184 -32.94 -10.79 -7.70
CA GLU A 184 -31.67 -11.48 -7.42
C GLU A 184 -30.66 -11.32 -8.58
N GLY A 185 -29.85 -10.27 -8.54
CA GLY A 185 -28.63 -10.15 -9.35
C GLY A 185 -27.53 -11.06 -8.78
N PRO A 186 -26.53 -11.44 -9.59
CA PRO A 186 -25.41 -12.23 -9.10
C PRO A 186 -24.68 -11.51 -7.96
N ASP A 187 -24.11 -12.30 -7.06
CA ASP A 187 -23.18 -11.80 -6.04
C ASP A 187 -21.93 -11.24 -6.71
N LEU A 188 -21.61 -9.97 -6.43
CA LEU A 188 -20.48 -9.26 -7.02
C LEU A 188 -19.28 -9.13 -6.06
N SER A 189 -19.29 -9.77 -4.88
CA SER A 189 -18.22 -9.69 -3.87
C SER A 189 -16.84 -10.08 -4.44
N GLY A 190 -16.83 -11.03 -5.37
CA GLY A 190 -15.64 -11.51 -6.06
C GLY A 190 -15.62 -11.18 -7.55
N ALA A 191 -16.36 -10.16 -8.02
CA ALA A 191 -16.54 -9.90 -9.45
C ALA A 191 -15.22 -9.76 -10.24
N SER A 192 -14.17 -9.23 -9.61
CA SER A 192 -12.84 -9.11 -10.23
C SER A 192 -12.15 -10.48 -10.39
N LEU A 193 -12.39 -11.41 -9.46
CA LEU A 193 -11.84 -12.77 -9.49
C LEU A 193 -12.62 -13.70 -10.43
N SER A 194 -13.96 -13.66 -10.36
CA SER A 194 -14.83 -14.47 -11.22
C SER A 194 -14.85 -13.96 -12.66
N GLY A 195 -14.46 -12.71 -12.87
CA GLY A 195 -14.74 -11.97 -14.09
C GLY A 195 -16.21 -11.55 -14.16
N TYR A 196 -16.47 -10.54 -14.98
CA TYR A 196 -17.82 -10.07 -15.31
C TYR A 196 -17.84 -9.58 -16.76
N ASP A 197 -19.04 -9.54 -17.33
CA ASP A 197 -19.28 -9.10 -18.69
C ASP A 197 -19.00 -7.60 -18.86
N ARG A 198 -18.10 -7.22 -19.76
CA ARG A 198 -17.73 -5.82 -19.99
C ARG A 198 -18.86 -5.00 -20.64
N ASP A 199 -19.81 -5.67 -21.31
CA ASP A 199 -20.99 -5.03 -21.91
C ASP A 199 -22.20 -4.99 -20.96
N TRP A 200 -21.99 -5.29 -19.66
CA TRP A 200 -23.07 -5.34 -18.68
C TRP A 200 -23.97 -4.10 -18.74
N TYR A 201 -23.40 -2.89 -18.81
CA TYR A 201 -24.17 -1.65 -18.77
C TYR A 201 -25.13 -1.52 -19.95
N ALA A 202 -24.65 -1.79 -21.16
CA ALA A 202 -25.47 -1.76 -22.37
C ALA A 202 -26.61 -2.80 -22.27
N LYS A 203 -26.32 -3.99 -21.75
CA LYS A 203 -27.31 -5.05 -21.53
C LYS A 203 -28.36 -4.64 -20.49
N HIS A 204 -27.95 -4.01 -19.40
CA HIS A 204 -28.86 -3.51 -18.37
C HIS A 204 -29.77 -2.40 -18.92
N LEU A 205 -29.23 -1.48 -19.74
CA LEU A 205 -30.02 -0.43 -20.41
C LEU A 205 -31.02 -0.99 -21.41
N ILE A 206 -30.63 -1.98 -22.20
CA ILE A 206 -31.55 -2.65 -23.13
C ILE A 206 -32.66 -3.30 -22.32
N LYS A 207 -32.32 -4.07 -21.28
CA LYS A 207 -33.28 -4.74 -20.42
C LYS A 207 -34.26 -3.78 -19.75
N SER A 208 -33.79 -2.64 -19.23
CA SER A 208 -34.66 -1.65 -18.59
C SER A 208 -35.64 -0.98 -19.57
N ARG A 209 -35.30 -0.91 -20.86
CA ARG A 209 -36.18 -0.36 -21.91
C ARG A 209 -37.14 -1.38 -22.52
N THR A 210 -36.75 -2.65 -22.56
CA THR A 210 -37.52 -3.69 -23.26
C THR A 210 -38.43 -4.51 -22.35
N GLU A 211 -38.19 -4.55 -21.03
CA GLU A 211 -39.09 -5.28 -20.15
C GLU A 211 -40.49 -4.61 -20.08
N PRO A 212 -41.58 -5.40 -20.16
CA PRO A 212 -42.93 -4.85 -20.20
C PRO A 212 -43.41 -4.31 -18.84
N ALA A 213 -42.85 -4.83 -17.74
CA ALA A 213 -43.20 -4.47 -16.36
C ALA A 213 -42.09 -4.95 -15.41
N GLY A 214 -42.17 -4.57 -14.14
CA GLY A 214 -41.27 -5.07 -13.09
C GLY A 214 -40.17 -4.10 -12.66
N PRO A 215 -39.24 -4.54 -11.79
CA PRO A 215 -38.24 -3.65 -11.18
C PRO A 215 -37.29 -3.00 -12.19
N TRP A 216 -36.99 -3.68 -13.31
CA TRP A 216 -36.06 -3.18 -14.33
C TRP A 216 -36.50 -1.87 -14.97
N THR A 217 -37.80 -1.70 -15.26
CA THR A 217 -38.32 -0.50 -15.93
C THR A 217 -38.38 0.72 -15.01
N LYS A 218 -38.43 0.51 -13.70
CA LYS A 218 -38.55 1.58 -12.69
C LYS A 218 -37.23 1.92 -12.00
N THR A 219 -36.35 0.93 -11.83
CA THR A 219 -35.22 1.03 -10.89
C THR A 219 -33.88 1.28 -11.60
N PHE A 220 -33.69 0.80 -12.83
CA PHE A 220 -32.42 0.98 -13.54
C PHE A 220 -32.48 2.16 -14.53
N GLN A 221 -31.78 3.24 -14.19
CA GLN A 221 -31.72 4.48 -14.98
C GLN A 221 -30.39 4.63 -15.73
N PRO A 222 -30.31 5.46 -16.78
CA PRO A 222 -29.05 5.80 -17.43
C PRO A 222 -28.02 6.36 -16.44
N VAL A 223 -26.81 5.79 -16.47
CA VAL A 223 -25.68 6.18 -15.63
C VAL A 223 -24.78 7.13 -16.41
N SER A 224 -24.30 8.18 -15.76
CA SER A 224 -23.39 9.16 -16.37
C SER A 224 -22.01 8.54 -16.67
N GLU A 225 -21.27 9.08 -17.65
CA GLU A 225 -19.93 8.57 -17.97
C GLU A 225 -18.94 8.61 -16.78
N PRO A 226 -18.90 9.68 -15.96
CA PRO A 226 -18.07 9.68 -14.75
C PRO A 226 -18.46 8.58 -13.76
N ASP A 227 -19.75 8.33 -13.57
CA ASP A 227 -20.23 7.28 -12.68
C ASP A 227 -19.94 5.88 -13.23
N LEU A 228 -19.99 5.67 -14.55
CA LEU A 228 -19.57 4.41 -15.16
C LEU A 228 -18.10 4.10 -14.90
N LYS A 229 -17.23 5.12 -14.89
CA LYS A 229 -15.81 4.96 -14.51
C LYS A 229 -15.66 4.56 -13.05
N LEU A 230 -16.46 5.17 -12.16
CA LEU A 230 -16.50 4.83 -10.74
C LEU A 230 -17.02 3.40 -10.50
N LEU A 231 -18.06 2.97 -11.21
CA LEU A 231 -18.57 1.61 -11.16
C LEU A 231 -17.55 0.60 -11.70
N GLY A 232 -16.83 0.94 -12.76
CA GLY A 232 -15.72 0.14 -13.27
C GLY A 232 -14.66 -0.10 -12.20
N ALA A 233 -14.16 0.98 -11.58
CA ALA A 233 -13.19 0.89 -10.48
C ALA A 233 -13.74 0.11 -9.27
N TYR A 234 -15.03 0.24 -8.96
CA TYR A 234 -15.66 -0.53 -7.90
C TYR A 234 -15.63 -2.03 -8.18
N LEU A 235 -16.04 -2.46 -9.38
CA LEU A 235 -16.09 -3.86 -9.79
C LEU A 235 -14.70 -4.48 -9.91
N GLU A 236 -13.74 -3.75 -10.49
CA GLU A 236 -12.35 -4.21 -10.65
C GLU A 236 -11.64 -4.40 -9.31
N THR A 237 -12.11 -3.73 -8.25
CA THR A 237 -11.58 -3.87 -6.89
C THR A 237 -12.33 -4.89 -6.02
N ARG A 238 -13.32 -5.62 -6.56
CA ARG A 238 -14.04 -6.68 -5.82
C ARG A 238 -13.28 -8.01 -5.85
N VAL A 239 -12.35 -8.19 -4.92
CA VAL A 239 -11.48 -9.40 -4.81
C VAL A 239 -11.85 -10.32 -3.65
N ALA A 240 -13.10 -10.30 -3.17
CA ALA A 240 -13.58 -11.07 -2.00
C ALA A 240 -12.83 -10.81 -0.66
N ALA A 241 -11.92 -9.84 -0.62
CA ALA A 241 -11.23 -9.34 0.56
C ALA A 241 -11.17 -7.80 0.51
N PRO A 242 -12.32 -7.11 0.66
CA PRO A 242 -12.42 -5.66 0.44
C PRO A 242 -11.53 -4.83 1.39
N ASP A 243 -11.27 -5.33 2.60
CA ASP A 243 -10.42 -4.65 3.58
C ASP A 243 -8.95 -4.58 3.13
N LEU A 244 -8.45 -5.59 2.39
CA LEU A 244 -7.10 -5.54 1.81
C LEU A 244 -6.99 -4.49 0.71
N VAL A 245 -8.04 -4.33 -0.11
CA VAL A 245 -8.08 -3.28 -1.14
C VAL A 245 -8.10 -1.91 -0.49
N GLN A 246 -8.93 -1.71 0.53
CA GLN A 246 -8.94 -0.46 1.29
C GLN A 246 -7.57 -0.19 1.91
N ALA A 247 -6.94 -1.20 2.50
CA ALA A 247 -5.62 -1.10 3.11
C ALA A 247 -4.54 -0.70 2.09
N LYS A 248 -4.57 -1.31 0.90
CA LYS A 248 -3.69 -0.93 -0.22
C LYS A 248 -3.96 0.50 -0.69
N SER A 249 -5.22 0.94 -0.77
CA SER A 249 -5.53 2.32 -1.16
C SER A 249 -4.98 3.35 -0.18
N VAL A 250 -4.96 3.06 1.14
CA VAL A 250 -4.32 3.92 2.14
C VAL A 250 -2.81 3.96 1.96
N PHE A 251 -2.17 2.80 1.73
CA PHE A 251 -0.75 2.72 1.43
C PHE A 251 -0.38 3.56 0.19
N LEU A 252 -1.18 3.45 -0.88
CA LEU A 252 -1.03 4.23 -2.10
C LEU A 252 -1.36 5.71 -1.92
N SER A 253 -2.20 6.11 -0.97
CA SER A 253 -2.47 7.54 -0.71
C SER A 253 -1.43 8.21 0.19
N THR A 254 -0.69 7.42 0.98
CA THR A 254 0.26 7.94 1.98
C THR A 254 1.64 8.25 1.37
N GLY A 255 1.93 7.73 0.18
CA GLY A 255 3.18 7.95 -0.51
C GLY A 255 4.30 7.00 -0.11
N CYS A 256 3.95 5.82 0.38
CA CYS A 256 4.92 4.81 0.80
C CYS A 256 5.82 4.38 -0.37
N LEU A 257 5.31 4.29 -1.61
CA LEU A 257 6.11 3.97 -2.80
C LEU A 257 7.09 5.08 -3.19
N GLY A 258 6.98 6.27 -2.62
CA GLY A 258 7.97 7.34 -2.80
C GLY A 258 9.35 6.97 -2.24
N CYS A 259 9.39 6.17 -1.17
CA CYS A 259 10.63 5.72 -0.53
C CYS A 259 10.83 4.21 -0.59
N HIS A 260 9.76 3.43 -0.48
CA HIS A 260 9.82 1.97 -0.43
C HIS A 260 9.52 1.35 -1.77
N GLN A 261 10.19 0.24 -2.05
CA GLN A 261 9.84 -0.63 -3.16
C GLN A 261 8.83 -1.68 -2.71
N VAL A 262 7.87 -2.00 -3.58
CA VAL A 262 6.99 -3.17 -3.50
C VAL A 262 6.91 -3.75 -4.90
N SER A 263 7.21 -5.03 -5.07
CA SER A 263 7.12 -5.73 -6.36
C SER A 263 8.07 -5.20 -7.43
N GLY A 264 9.23 -4.70 -7.02
CA GLY A 264 10.11 -4.02 -7.96
C GLY A 264 9.67 -2.58 -8.27
N VAL A 265 8.53 -2.08 -7.76
CA VAL A 265 8.02 -0.74 -8.05
C VAL A 265 8.13 0.18 -6.84
N GLY A 266 8.67 1.39 -7.03
CA GLY A 266 8.81 2.40 -5.98
C GLY A 266 10.21 2.99 -5.85
N GLY A 267 10.42 3.75 -4.78
CA GLY A 267 11.70 4.30 -4.39
C GLY A 267 12.63 3.28 -3.72
N ASP A 268 13.89 3.65 -3.60
CA ASP A 268 15.00 2.88 -3.02
C ASP A 268 15.63 3.57 -1.80
N ASP A 269 15.05 4.66 -1.33
CA ASP A 269 15.46 5.37 -0.11
C ASP A 269 15.16 4.55 1.17
N GLY A 270 14.12 3.71 1.13
CA GLY A 270 13.69 2.82 2.20
C GLY A 270 13.86 1.33 1.84
N PRO A 271 13.72 0.41 2.81
CA PRO A 271 13.82 -1.02 2.54
C PRO A 271 12.70 -1.50 1.61
N ASP A 272 13.01 -2.50 0.78
CA ASP A 272 12.03 -3.23 -0.02
C ASP A 272 11.04 -3.96 0.91
N LEU A 273 9.75 -3.70 0.70
CA LEU A 273 8.66 -4.25 1.51
C LEU A 273 8.00 -5.47 0.86
N SER A 274 8.46 -5.93 -0.30
CA SER A 274 7.84 -7.02 -1.08
C SER A 274 7.56 -8.29 -0.28
N ILE A 275 8.36 -8.55 0.77
CA ILE A 275 8.22 -9.70 1.68
C ILE A 275 8.06 -9.27 3.15
N ALA A 276 7.65 -8.03 3.42
CA ALA A 276 7.55 -7.50 4.78
C ALA A 276 6.59 -8.30 5.68
N GLY A 277 5.59 -8.98 5.09
CA GLY A 277 4.66 -9.84 5.81
C GLY A 277 5.24 -11.18 6.27
N PHE A 278 6.43 -11.57 5.77
CA PHE A 278 7.18 -12.76 6.21
C PHE A 278 8.36 -12.41 7.13
N LYS A 279 8.43 -11.18 7.62
CA LYS A 279 9.52 -10.79 8.51
C LYS A 279 9.47 -11.59 9.81
N ASP A 280 10.55 -12.32 10.07
CA ASP A 280 10.72 -13.08 11.31
C ASP A 280 10.71 -12.12 12.51
N PRO A 281 9.83 -12.33 13.52
CA PRO A 281 9.84 -11.54 14.74
C PRO A 281 11.21 -11.48 15.45
N GLY A 282 12.05 -12.51 15.29
CA GLY A 282 13.42 -12.53 15.80
C GLY A 282 14.37 -11.54 15.10
N GLN A 283 13.99 -10.98 13.95
CA GLN A 283 14.77 -9.99 13.20
C GLN A 283 14.44 -8.54 13.57
N VAL A 284 13.55 -8.31 14.52
CA VAL A 284 13.21 -6.96 15.01
C VAL A 284 13.41 -6.85 16.50
N SER A 285 13.74 -5.64 16.96
CA SER A 285 13.74 -5.34 18.40
C SER A 285 12.36 -4.91 18.85
N PHE A 286 11.88 -5.54 19.91
CA PHE A 286 10.67 -5.15 20.66
C PHE A 286 11.00 -4.34 21.92
N GLU A 287 12.28 -4.00 22.15
CA GLU A 287 12.73 -3.34 23.38
C GLU A 287 12.03 -2.01 23.63
N HIS A 288 11.84 -1.21 22.58
CA HIS A 288 11.20 0.10 22.63
C HIS A 288 9.75 0.08 22.12
N VAL A 289 9.14 -1.10 22.05
CA VAL A 289 7.75 -1.28 21.58
C VAL A 289 6.85 -1.49 22.79
N PRO A 290 5.92 -0.57 23.08
CA PRO A 290 4.96 -0.75 24.17
C PRO A 290 3.98 -1.88 23.85
N GLY A 291 3.51 -2.61 24.86
CA GLY A 291 2.45 -3.61 24.71
C GLY A 291 2.94 -4.98 24.24
N SER A 292 2.21 -5.60 23.31
CA SER A 292 2.43 -6.99 22.90
C SER A 292 3.66 -7.14 21.99
N ARG A 293 4.42 -8.22 22.19
CA ARG A 293 5.62 -8.56 21.39
C ARG A 293 5.26 -9.35 20.13
N VAL A 294 4.46 -8.73 19.28
CA VAL A 294 3.94 -9.33 18.04
C VAL A 294 4.14 -8.36 16.88
N MET A 295 4.35 -8.89 15.67
CA MET A 295 4.76 -8.10 14.51
C MET A 295 3.73 -7.00 14.16
N GLU A 296 2.44 -7.25 14.39
CA GLU A 296 1.38 -6.29 14.13
C GLU A 296 1.51 -5.03 14.99
N ASN A 297 1.83 -5.24 16.27
CA ASN A 297 2.04 -4.14 17.20
C ASN A 297 3.35 -3.40 16.86
N TRP A 298 4.42 -4.14 16.52
CA TRP A 298 5.67 -3.55 16.06
C TRP A 298 5.47 -2.64 14.85
N LEU A 299 4.75 -3.12 13.83
CA LEU A 299 4.45 -2.36 12.62
C LEU A 299 3.61 -1.11 12.94
N ALA A 300 2.55 -1.26 13.73
CA ALA A 300 1.69 -0.14 14.10
C ALA A 300 2.46 0.96 14.87
N GLU A 301 3.26 0.57 15.86
CA GLU A 301 4.11 1.51 16.61
C GLU A 301 5.19 2.13 15.72
N HIS A 302 5.78 1.35 14.80
CA HIS A 302 6.74 1.87 13.84
C HIS A 302 6.11 2.91 12.91
N PHE A 303 4.86 2.75 12.46
CA PHE A 303 4.17 3.79 11.69
C PHE A 303 3.89 5.06 12.51
N ARG A 304 3.55 4.92 13.80
CA ARG A 304 3.28 6.05 14.70
C ARG A 304 4.53 6.86 15.01
N ALA A 305 5.61 6.18 15.40
CA ALA A 305 6.84 6.80 15.86
C ALA A 305 8.07 5.96 15.43
N PRO A 306 8.46 6.02 14.14
CA PRO A 306 9.52 5.16 13.62
C PRO A 306 10.84 5.25 14.39
N ALA A 307 11.26 6.46 14.75
CA ALA A 307 12.51 6.72 15.48
C ALA A 307 12.48 6.22 16.94
N SER A 308 11.29 6.04 17.54
CA SER A 308 11.14 5.47 18.88
C SER A 308 11.24 3.94 18.86
N VAL A 309 10.75 3.30 17.79
CA VAL A 309 10.82 1.84 17.63
C VAL A 309 12.16 1.39 17.08
N VAL A 310 12.69 2.12 16.10
CA VAL A 310 13.98 1.88 15.45
C VAL A 310 14.86 3.10 15.61
N ILE A 311 15.83 3.01 16.52
CA ILE A 311 16.78 4.10 16.80
C ILE A 311 17.49 4.52 15.50
N GLY A 312 17.46 5.82 15.18
CA GLY A 312 18.09 6.37 13.97
C GLY A 312 17.27 6.23 12.69
N SER A 313 16.03 5.71 12.77
CA SER A 313 15.14 5.62 11.61
C SER A 313 14.96 6.97 10.92
N GLN A 314 15.10 6.96 9.59
CA GLN A 314 14.84 8.11 8.71
C GLN A 314 13.40 8.13 8.20
N MET A 315 12.61 7.09 8.50
CA MET A 315 11.21 7.04 8.14
C MET A 315 10.46 8.13 8.89
N PRO A 316 9.71 9.01 8.21
CA PRO A 316 8.90 10.02 8.89
C PRO A 316 7.70 9.35 9.57
N PRO A 317 7.22 9.88 10.70
CA PRO A 317 5.95 9.46 11.28
C PRO A 317 4.80 9.60 10.28
N ALA A 318 3.91 8.60 10.24
CA ALA A 318 2.71 8.67 9.39
C ALA A 318 1.61 9.47 10.12
N PRO A 319 1.20 10.65 9.63
CA PRO A 319 0.19 11.49 10.29
C PRO A 319 -1.23 10.98 10.00
N LEU A 320 -1.52 9.75 10.39
CA LEU A 320 -2.73 9.02 10.02
C LEU A 320 -3.61 8.73 11.24
N ALA A 321 -4.90 8.54 11.00
CA ALA A 321 -5.80 8.08 12.05
C ALA A 321 -5.53 6.61 12.41
N GLU A 322 -5.91 6.19 13.62
CA GLU A 322 -5.70 4.81 14.10
C GLU A 322 -6.26 3.73 13.16
N ARG A 323 -7.42 3.99 12.54
CA ARG A 323 -8.00 3.09 11.53
C ARG A 323 -7.07 2.90 10.32
N GLU A 324 -6.41 3.96 9.89
CA GLU A 324 -5.50 3.94 8.75
C GLU A 324 -4.15 3.30 9.11
N ILE A 325 -3.65 3.51 10.32
CA ILE A 325 -2.47 2.77 10.83
C ILE A 325 -2.76 1.27 10.85
N ARG A 326 -3.97 0.87 11.30
CA ARG A 326 -4.40 -0.53 11.24
C ARG A 326 -4.47 -1.05 9.81
N GLN A 327 -4.95 -0.23 8.87
CA GLN A 327 -4.98 -0.56 7.44
C GLN A 327 -3.56 -0.72 6.87
N LEU A 328 -2.62 0.18 7.17
CA LEU A 328 -1.22 0.03 6.76
C LEU A 328 -0.59 -1.24 7.35
N THR A 329 -0.90 -1.56 8.60
CA THR A 329 -0.45 -2.78 9.27
C THR A 329 -1.00 -4.02 8.57
N LEU A 330 -2.29 -4.03 8.22
CA LEU A 330 -2.92 -5.11 7.46
C LEU A 330 -2.27 -5.29 6.09
N PHE A 331 -2.09 -4.21 5.33
CA PHE A 331 -1.48 -4.27 4.01
C PHE A 331 -0.03 -4.75 4.08
N THR A 332 0.77 -4.20 4.99
CA THR A 332 2.19 -4.58 5.13
C THR A 332 2.33 -6.05 5.52
N GLN A 333 1.48 -6.53 6.42
CA GLN A 333 1.42 -7.96 6.74
C GLN A 333 0.94 -8.83 5.59
N SER A 334 0.17 -8.29 4.64
CA SER A 334 -0.26 -9.02 3.46
C SER A 334 0.84 -9.20 2.42
N LEU A 335 1.98 -8.50 2.56
CA LEU A 335 3.14 -8.65 1.68
C LEU A 335 3.90 -9.95 1.99
N ARG A 336 3.22 -11.10 1.84
CA ARG A 336 3.67 -12.47 2.14
C ARG A 336 4.04 -13.22 0.87
N ARG A 337 4.95 -12.68 0.06
CA ARG A 337 5.23 -13.29 -1.25
C ARG A 337 6.02 -14.57 -1.12
N LYS A 338 5.33 -15.70 -1.25
CA LYS A 338 5.95 -17.02 -1.37
C LYS A 338 6.11 -17.37 -2.85
N GLU A 339 7.18 -18.06 -3.20
CA GLU A 339 7.26 -18.70 -4.51
C GLU A 339 6.29 -19.88 -4.53
N LEU A 340 5.34 -19.85 -5.47
CA LEU A 340 4.33 -20.86 -5.64
C LEU A 340 4.56 -21.57 -6.98
N ARG A 341 4.20 -22.86 -7.06
CA ARG A 341 4.14 -23.56 -8.34
C ARG A 341 3.11 -22.89 -9.24
N ASP A 342 3.37 -22.84 -10.54
CA ASP A 342 2.52 -22.14 -11.52
C ASP A 342 1.03 -22.53 -11.44
N ALA A 343 0.71 -23.77 -11.09
CA ALA A 343 -0.67 -24.25 -10.92
C ALA A 343 -1.46 -23.55 -9.80
N PHE A 344 -0.77 -22.94 -8.83
CA PHE A 344 -1.35 -22.25 -7.68
C PHE A 344 -1.17 -20.73 -7.75
N VAL A 345 -0.55 -20.20 -8.81
CA VAL A 345 -0.39 -18.76 -8.98
C VAL A 345 -1.69 -18.21 -9.58
N PRO A 346 -2.43 -17.35 -8.85
CA PRO A 346 -3.68 -16.81 -9.37
C PRO A 346 -3.43 -15.80 -10.50
N ARG A 347 -4.48 -15.56 -11.31
CA ARG A 347 -4.38 -14.77 -12.55
C ARG A 347 -3.88 -13.35 -12.32
N ASP A 348 -4.35 -12.72 -11.26
CA ASP A 348 -3.94 -11.39 -10.81
C ASP A 348 -2.43 -11.33 -10.53
N ARG A 349 -1.88 -12.35 -9.86
CA ARG A 349 -0.44 -12.44 -9.62
C ARG A 349 0.36 -12.72 -10.88
N VAL A 350 -0.14 -13.57 -11.77
CA VAL A 350 0.48 -13.80 -13.09
C VAL A 350 0.55 -12.49 -13.88
N LYS A 351 -0.55 -11.73 -13.91
CA LYS A 351 -0.63 -10.41 -14.56
C LYS A 351 0.40 -9.43 -14.00
N ALA A 352 0.52 -9.31 -12.68
CA ALA A 352 1.54 -8.45 -12.07
C ALA A 352 2.97 -8.92 -12.35
N THR A 353 3.27 -10.19 -12.09
CA THR A 353 4.65 -10.69 -12.05
C THR A 353 5.22 -11.09 -13.41
N LYS A 354 4.38 -11.59 -14.33
CA LYS A 354 4.81 -12.06 -15.66
C LYS A 354 4.52 -11.04 -16.77
N PHE A 355 3.51 -10.18 -16.59
CA PHE A 355 3.08 -9.20 -17.61
C PHE A 355 3.26 -7.74 -17.19
N GLY A 356 3.75 -7.48 -15.97
CA GLY A 356 4.00 -6.12 -15.48
C GLY A 356 2.75 -5.28 -15.26
N GLU A 357 1.58 -5.91 -15.12
CA GLU A 357 0.33 -5.19 -14.84
C GLU A 357 0.43 -4.47 -13.49
N ARG A 358 0.03 -3.20 -13.44
CA ARG A 358 0.21 -2.38 -12.25
C ARG A 358 -0.74 -2.81 -11.13
N GLU A 359 -0.16 -2.81 -9.94
CA GLU A 359 -0.85 -3.07 -8.67
C GLU A 359 -1.75 -1.91 -8.21
N PHE A 360 -1.55 -0.74 -8.80
CA PHE A 360 -2.27 0.50 -8.53
C PHE A 360 -2.87 1.02 -9.85
N ALA A 361 -3.91 1.85 -9.75
CA ALA A 361 -4.45 2.54 -10.91
C ALA A 361 -3.42 3.55 -11.45
N SER A 362 -3.16 3.55 -12.75
CA SER A 362 -2.20 4.47 -13.39
C SER A 362 -2.76 5.88 -13.63
N ASP A 363 -3.84 6.28 -12.93
CA ASP A 363 -4.35 7.65 -12.99
C ASP A 363 -3.47 8.60 -12.17
N GLY A 364 -3.49 9.89 -12.54
CA GLY A 364 -2.57 10.88 -11.97
C GLY A 364 -2.74 11.11 -10.47
N ALA A 365 -3.94 10.95 -9.91
CA ALA A 365 -4.16 11.11 -8.47
C ALA A 365 -3.58 9.92 -7.69
N THR A 366 -3.75 8.71 -8.21
CA THR A 366 -3.16 7.50 -7.63
C THR A 366 -1.64 7.51 -7.73
N VAL A 367 -1.08 7.87 -8.89
CA VAL A 367 0.38 8.00 -9.08
C VAL A 367 0.95 9.09 -8.16
N TYR A 368 0.30 10.25 -8.06
CA TYR A 368 0.72 11.30 -7.13
C TYR A 368 0.71 10.81 -5.68
N GLY A 369 -0.41 10.20 -5.25
CA GLY A 369 -0.55 9.63 -3.93
C GLY A 369 0.58 8.68 -3.61
N ALA A 370 0.91 7.78 -4.53
CA ALA A 370 1.80 6.66 -4.25
C ALA A 370 3.27 7.05 -4.24
N PHE A 371 3.70 7.93 -5.15
CA PHE A 371 5.11 8.24 -5.36
C PHE A 371 5.52 9.64 -4.87
N CYS A 372 4.57 10.58 -4.79
CA CYS A 372 4.88 11.99 -4.57
C CYS A 372 4.39 12.51 -3.21
N ALA A 373 3.21 12.09 -2.74
CA ALA A 373 2.61 12.59 -1.51
C ALA A 373 3.50 12.36 -0.27
N GLY A 374 4.23 11.25 -0.31
CA GLY A 374 5.21 10.86 0.69
C GLY A 374 6.45 11.72 0.70
N CYS A 375 6.53 12.82 -0.06
CA CYS A 375 7.50 13.92 0.01
C CYS A 375 6.81 15.30 -0.06
N HIS A 376 5.87 15.47 -0.98
CA HIS A 376 5.20 16.73 -1.26
C HIS A 376 3.90 16.96 -0.48
N GLY A 377 3.52 16.03 0.40
CA GLY A 377 2.25 16.06 1.12
C GLY A 377 1.09 15.54 0.27
N MET A 378 0.06 15.00 0.91
CA MET A 378 -1.13 14.47 0.20
C MET A 378 -1.90 15.56 -0.55
N ASP A 379 -1.79 16.80 -0.10
CA ASP A 379 -2.37 18.00 -0.69
C ASP A 379 -1.42 18.78 -1.62
N GLY A 380 -0.17 18.33 -1.75
CA GLY A 380 0.87 19.03 -2.52
C GLY A 380 1.37 20.33 -1.89
N LEU A 381 1.05 20.61 -0.62
CA LEU A 381 1.49 21.82 0.07
C LEU A 381 2.96 21.73 0.55
N GLY A 382 3.63 20.61 0.32
CA GLY A 382 5.00 20.37 0.79
C GLY A 382 5.02 19.98 2.26
N ARG A 383 6.21 19.68 2.78
CA ARG A 383 6.39 19.34 4.19
C ARG A 383 7.79 19.69 4.69
N ARG A 384 7.92 19.80 6.00
CA ARG A 384 9.21 19.94 6.70
C ARG A 384 9.38 18.81 7.69
N ALA A 385 10.59 18.27 7.76
CA ALA A 385 10.98 17.25 8.73
C ALA A 385 12.29 17.69 9.39
N PRO A 386 12.45 17.51 10.71
CA PRO A 386 13.69 17.86 11.41
C PRO A 386 14.92 17.23 10.74
N GLY A 387 15.97 18.02 10.53
CA GLY A 387 17.21 17.56 9.90
C GLY A 387 17.16 17.36 8.39
N LEU A 388 16.02 17.61 7.74
CA LEU A 388 15.87 17.53 6.28
C LEU A 388 15.56 18.91 5.68
N ALA A 389 16.08 19.15 4.48
CA ALA A 389 15.66 20.31 3.69
C ALA A 389 14.15 20.24 3.40
N ALA A 390 13.50 21.39 3.31
CA ALA A 390 12.07 21.47 3.05
C ALA A 390 11.71 20.80 1.71
N PHE A 391 10.66 19.98 1.72
CA PHE A 391 10.05 19.46 0.51
C PHE A 391 9.09 20.53 -0.01
N PRO A 392 9.28 21.04 -1.24
CA PRO A 392 8.55 22.20 -1.72
C PRO A 392 7.09 21.86 -2.02
N SER A 393 6.23 22.87 -1.92
CA SER A 393 4.85 22.79 -2.42
C SER A 393 4.83 22.69 -3.94
N VAL A 394 4.13 21.68 -4.45
CA VAL A 394 3.81 21.50 -5.87
C VAL A 394 2.39 21.96 -6.21
N ALA A 395 1.56 22.22 -5.19
CA ALA A 395 0.22 22.79 -5.32
C ALA A 395 0.20 24.33 -5.25
N ASN A 396 1.35 24.98 -5.07
CA ASN A 396 1.41 26.43 -4.95
C ASN A 396 0.93 27.11 -6.24
N PRO A 397 -0.05 28.03 -6.17
CA PRO A 397 -0.64 28.63 -7.35
C PRO A 397 0.33 29.52 -8.13
N ASP A 398 1.27 30.20 -7.46
CA ASP A 398 2.28 31.03 -8.14
C ASP A 398 3.30 30.16 -8.90
N PHE A 399 3.60 28.97 -8.37
CA PHE A 399 4.41 27.98 -9.07
C PHE A 399 3.67 27.40 -10.28
N LEU A 400 2.44 26.93 -10.09
CA LEU A 400 1.66 26.27 -11.13
C LEU A 400 1.28 27.23 -12.27
N ALA A 401 1.07 28.52 -12.00
CA ALA A 401 0.77 29.51 -13.03
C ALA A 401 1.96 29.83 -13.96
N LEU A 402 3.20 29.59 -13.52
CA LEU A 402 4.43 29.94 -14.26
C LEU A 402 5.15 28.74 -14.86
N VAL A 403 4.96 27.55 -14.29
CA VAL A 403 5.66 26.35 -14.72
C VAL A 403 5.08 25.81 -16.03
N SER A 404 5.92 25.40 -16.97
CA SER A 404 5.49 24.71 -18.20
C SER A 404 5.29 23.21 -17.96
N ASP A 405 4.51 22.54 -18.81
CA ASP A 405 4.35 21.08 -18.72
C ASP A 405 5.69 20.37 -18.97
N ALA A 406 6.49 20.86 -19.92
CA ALA A 406 7.84 20.35 -20.16
C ALA A 406 8.72 20.39 -18.90
N PHE A 407 8.64 21.47 -18.11
CA PHE A 407 9.36 21.52 -16.84
C PHE A 407 8.88 20.47 -15.85
N LEU A 408 7.56 20.27 -15.72
CA LEU A 408 7.00 19.28 -14.80
C LEU A 408 7.39 17.86 -15.23
N THR A 409 7.20 17.52 -16.51
CA THR A 409 7.56 16.22 -17.10
C THR A 409 9.04 15.93 -16.90
N GLU A 410 9.93 16.88 -17.19
CA GLU A 410 11.38 16.68 -17.04
C GLU A 410 11.80 16.59 -15.56
N SER A 411 11.15 17.35 -14.68
CA SER A 411 11.40 17.26 -13.23
C SER A 411 11.02 15.89 -12.66
N VAL A 412 9.92 15.30 -13.12
CA VAL A 412 9.48 13.96 -12.70
C VAL A 412 10.35 12.89 -13.34
N THR A 413 10.65 13.03 -14.64
CA THR A 413 11.44 12.07 -15.43
C THR A 413 12.85 11.93 -14.89
N ARG A 414 13.57 13.05 -14.74
CA ARG A 414 15.00 13.09 -14.39
C ARG A 414 15.27 13.42 -12.93
N GLY A 415 14.24 13.81 -12.18
CA GLY A 415 14.38 14.23 -10.80
C GLY A 415 15.18 15.52 -10.67
N ARG A 416 15.81 15.70 -9.50
CA ARG A 416 16.72 16.79 -9.20
C ARG A 416 18.06 16.19 -8.73
N PRO A 417 19.02 15.96 -9.65
CA PRO A 417 20.32 15.40 -9.29
C PRO A 417 20.98 16.15 -8.12
N GLY A 418 21.58 15.40 -7.19
CA GLY A 418 22.15 15.94 -5.94
C GLY A 418 21.10 16.31 -4.88
N ARG A 419 19.81 16.04 -5.11
CA ARG A 419 18.70 16.25 -4.17
C ARG A 419 17.91 14.95 -4.00
N ARG A 420 17.05 14.92 -2.98
CA ARG A 420 16.19 13.77 -2.65
C ARG A 420 15.00 13.55 -3.61
N MET A 421 14.84 14.34 -4.66
CA MET A 421 13.80 14.10 -5.66
C MET A 421 14.38 13.20 -6.75
N PRO A 422 14.09 11.89 -6.76
CA PRO A 422 14.65 10.96 -7.74
C PRO A 422 14.05 11.20 -9.13
N GLY A 423 14.71 10.68 -10.16
CA GLY A 423 14.11 10.52 -11.48
C GLY A 423 13.22 9.29 -11.51
N TRP A 424 11.99 9.45 -11.96
CA TRP A 424 11.00 8.39 -11.95
C TRP A 424 10.91 7.61 -13.26
N LEU A 425 11.42 8.12 -14.39
CA LEU A 425 11.47 7.34 -15.63
C LEU A 425 12.66 6.38 -15.61
N ARG A 426 12.47 5.25 -14.93
CA ARG A 426 13.49 4.20 -14.76
C ARG A 426 12.82 2.84 -14.54
N GLU A 427 13.62 1.78 -14.58
CA GLU A 427 13.17 0.46 -14.13
C GLU A 427 12.72 0.53 -12.66
N GLY A 428 11.54 -0.05 -12.39
CA GLY A 428 10.86 0.05 -11.11
C GLY A 428 10.22 1.42 -10.80
N GLY A 429 10.37 2.39 -11.70
CA GLY A 429 9.74 3.71 -11.60
C GLY A 429 8.41 3.80 -12.35
N LEU A 430 8.12 4.99 -12.86
CA LEU A 430 6.92 5.34 -13.61
C LEU A 430 7.12 5.16 -15.13
N THR A 431 6.06 4.78 -15.82
CA THR A 431 5.99 4.82 -17.28
C THR A 431 5.76 6.25 -17.78
N LYS A 432 5.96 6.49 -19.07
CA LYS A 432 5.67 7.80 -19.67
C LYS A 432 4.20 8.21 -19.49
N ASP A 433 3.27 7.29 -19.69
CA ASP A 433 1.84 7.56 -19.54
C ASP A 433 1.47 7.90 -18.08
N GLU A 434 2.13 7.25 -17.12
CA GLU A 434 1.98 7.56 -15.68
C GLU A 434 2.55 8.94 -15.34
N ILE A 435 3.67 9.33 -15.96
CA ILE A 435 4.26 10.67 -15.84
C ILE A 435 3.30 11.72 -16.42
N ASP A 436 2.75 11.49 -17.61
CA ASP A 436 1.79 12.39 -18.23
C ASP A 436 0.51 12.51 -17.38
N ALA A 437 0.04 11.41 -16.80
CA ALA A 437 -1.10 11.38 -15.89
C ALA A 437 -0.85 12.21 -14.62
N VAL A 438 0.31 12.06 -13.97
CA VAL A 438 0.63 12.84 -12.76
C VAL A 438 0.84 14.32 -13.08
N VAL A 439 1.46 14.67 -14.22
CA VAL A 439 1.61 16.06 -14.66
C VAL A 439 0.23 16.71 -14.87
N SER A 440 -0.71 16.00 -15.50
CA SER A 440 -2.09 16.45 -15.65
C SER A 440 -2.79 16.66 -14.28
N HIS A 441 -2.56 15.76 -13.33
CA HIS A 441 -3.09 15.89 -11.97
C HIS A 441 -2.48 17.08 -11.21
N LEU A 442 -1.18 17.35 -11.36
CA LEU A 442 -0.51 18.51 -10.74
C LEU A 442 -1.14 19.84 -11.18
N ARG A 443 -1.73 19.91 -12.38
CA ARG A 443 -2.45 21.12 -12.82
C ARG A 443 -3.73 21.40 -12.05
N THR A 444 -4.31 20.40 -11.37
CA THR A 444 -5.58 20.53 -10.64
C THR A 444 -5.45 20.29 -9.14
N ILE A 445 -4.27 19.88 -8.66
CA ILE A 445 -4.02 19.54 -7.25
C ILE A 445 -4.33 20.70 -6.28
N GLY A 446 -4.14 21.95 -6.72
CA GLY A 446 -4.48 23.16 -5.95
C GLY A 446 -5.96 23.53 -5.95
N GLY A 447 -6.85 22.65 -6.45
CA GLY A 447 -8.31 22.85 -6.50
C GLY A 447 -8.82 23.66 -7.70
N THR A 448 -7.95 24.43 -8.37
CA THR A 448 -8.24 25.13 -9.62
C THR A 448 -7.26 24.71 -10.69
N ARG A 449 -7.76 24.46 -11.91
CA ARG A 449 -6.91 24.11 -13.03
C ARG A 449 -6.04 25.31 -13.40
N GLN A 450 -4.73 25.12 -13.40
CA GLN A 450 -3.75 26.09 -13.87
C GLN A 450 -3.33 25.73 -15.29
N GLU A 451 -3.33 26.70 -16.20
CA GLU A 451 -2.86 26.51 -17.57
C GLU A 451 -1.35 26.77 -17.65
N PRO A 452 -0.61 26.05 -18.51
CA PRO A 452 0.83 26.26 -18.68
C PRO A 452 1.11 27.65 -19.26
N ASP A 453 2.25 28.23 -18.87
CA ASP A 453 2.70 29.51 -19.41
C ASP A 453 3.06 29.40 -20.90
N PRO A 454 2.42 30.16 -21.80
CA PRO A 454 2.67 30.08 -23.24
C PRO A 454 3.88 30.91 -23.71
N ARG A 455 4.51 31.69 -22.82
CA ARG A 455 5.60 32.61 -23.20
C ARG A 455 6.87 31.88 -23.65
N PRO A 456 7.72 32.51 -24.48
CA PRO A 456 8.97 31.90 -24.96
C PRO A 456 9.85 31.40 -23.83
N ALA A 457 10.47 30.24 -24.02
CA ALA A 457 11.26 29.61 -22.98
C ALA A 457 12.53 30.41 -22.60
N ARG A 458 13.18 31.08 -23.56
CA ARG A 458 14.41 31.84 -23.32
C ARG A 458 14.40 33.15 -24.11
N TRP A 459 14.72 34.25 -23.45
CA TRP A 459 14.69 35.61 -24.00
C TRP A 459 15.61 36.61 -23.26
N VAL A 460 16.14 36.26 -22.08
CA VAL A 460 17.05 37.12 -21.31
C VAL A 460 18.43 37.18 -21.99
N THR A 461 18.96 38.39 -22.15
CA THR A 461 20.26 38.68 -22.82
C THR A 461 21.21 39.56 -21.97
N ALA A 462 20.89 39.75 -20.68
CA ALA A 462 21.69 40.56 -19.76
C ALA A 462 23.08 39.94 -19.45
N SER A 463 24.00 40.74 -18.92
CA SER A 463 25.33 40.28 -18.48
C SER A 463 25.27 39.57 -17.11
N PRO A 464 25.97 38.43 -16.93
CA PRO A 464 25.97 37.71 -15.65
C PRO A 464 26.73 38.41 -14.53
N ASP A 465 27.66 39.32 -14.81
CA ASP A 465 28.57 39.90 -13.79
C ASP A 465 27.82 40.72 -12.72
N ALA A 466 26.79 41.46 -13.14
CA ALA A 466 25.94 42.19 -12.20
C ALA A 466 25.05 41.22 -11.41
N GLY A 467 24.55 40.17 -12.07
CA GLY A 467 23.75 39.11 -11.46
C GLY A 467 24.50 38.33 -10.40
N GLU A 468 25.79 38.06 -10.58
CA GLU A 468 26.63 37.36 -9.61
C GLU A 468 26.72 38.13 -8.28
N ARG A 469 26.99 39.44 -8.34
CA ARG A 469 27.07 40.28 -7.14
C ARG A 469 25.72 40.36 -6.40
N ILE A 470 24.61 40.44 -7.14
CA ILE A 470 23.26 40.43 -6.56
C ILE A 470 22.98 39.06 -5.94
N PHE A 471 23.34 37.98 -6.62
CA PHE A 471 23.14 36.62 -6.13
C PHE A 471 23.89 36.39 -4.81
N GLU A 472 25.17 36.78 -4.75
CA GLU A 472 26.00 36.66 -3.55
C GLU A 472 25.42 37.43 -2.35
N SER A 473 24.89 38.63 -2.57
CA SER A 473 24.39 39.49 -1.48
C SER A 473 22.95 39.18 -1.05
N VAL A 474 22.10 38.71 -1.97
CA VAL A 474 20.65 38.60 -1.74
C VAL A 474 20.16 37.14 -1.74
N CYS A 475 20.69 36.29 -2.61
CA CYS A 475 20.14 34.95 -2.86
C CYS A 475 20.92 33.84 -2.12
N SER A 476 22.22 34.01 -1.97
CA SER A 476 23.15 32.98 -1.49
C SER A 476 22.86 32.49 -0.07
N GLY A 477 22.27 33.34 0.78
CA GLY A 477 21.93 32.98 2.16
C GLY A 477 20.93 31.81 2.24
N CYS A 478 19.99 31.73 1.29
CA CYS A 478 19.02 30.64 1.22
C CYS A 478 19.42 29.55 0.22
N HIS A 479 20.01 29.95 -0.92
CA HIS A 479 20.29 29.05 -2.05
C HIS A 479 21.73 28.51 -2.08
N GLY A 480 22.56 28.89 -1.10
CA GLY A 480 23.98 28.55 -1.04
C GLY A 480 24.84 29.46 -1.92
N GLY A 481 26.11 29.65 -1.54
CA GLY A 481 27.07 30.53 -2.23
C GLY A 481 27.29 30.20 -3.70
N GLN A 482 27.10 28.94 -4.10
CA GLN A 482 27.23 28.47 -5.49
C GLN A 482 25.88 28.07 -6.09
N GLY A 483 24.76 28.43 -5.46
CA GLY A 483 23.43 28.00 -5.88
C GLY A 483 23.16 26.50 -5.67
N GLN A 484 23.99 25.80 -4.91
CA GLN A 484 23.86 24.36 -4.66
C GLN A 484 22.61 23.98 -3.85
N GLY A 485 21.95 24.96 -3.22
CA GLY A 485 20.76 24.80 -2.38
C GLY A 485 21.11 24.57 -0.90
N ALA A 486 20.26 25.09 -0.03
CA ALA A 486 20.31 24.89 1.43
C ALA A 486 18.87 24.83 1.97
N GLU A 487 18.41 25.87 2.67
CA GLU A 487 17.00 26.04 3.03
C GLU A 487 16.15 26.28 1.76
N GLY A 488 16.70 27.00 0.79
CA GLY A 488 16.13 27.17 -0.54
C GLY A 488 16.53 26.03 -1.50
N PRO A 489 15.72 25.76 -2.54
CA PRO A 489 16.06 24.80 -3.59
C PRO A 489 17.40 25.11 -4.28
N SER A 490 18.03 24.08 -4.84
CA SER A 490 19.24 24.25 -5.66
C SER A 490 18.90 25.00 -6.95
N LEU A 491 19.52 26.16 -7.14
CA LEU A 491 19.40 27.00 -8.34
C LEU A 491 20.44 26.63 -9.40
N ALA A 492 21.55 26.00 -9.00
CA ALA A 492 22.56 25.43 -9.90
C ALA A 492 22.19 24.03 -10.42
N ASN A 493 20.98 23.54 -10.13
CA ASN A 493 20.57 22.19 -10.55
C ASN A 493 20.45 22.12 -12.10
N PRO A 494 21.09 21.13 -12.76
CA PRO A 494 21.15 21.08 -14.21
C PRO A 494 19.76 20.93 -14.86
N VAL A 495 18.88 20.09 -14.29
CA VAL A 495 17.51 19.92 -14.81
C VAL A 495 16.72 21.23 -14.69
N LEU A 496 16.92 22.01 -13.62
CA LEU A 496 16.30 23.33 -13.45
C LEU A 496 16.79 24.29 -14.53
N LEU A 497 18.10 24.43 -14.68
CA LEU A 497 18.72 25.37 -15.60
C LEU A 497 18.48 25.04 -17.07
N GLU A 498 18.19 23.78 -17.38
CA GLU A 498 17.83 23.36 -18.73
C GLU A 498 16.37 23.71 -19.06
N THR A 499 15.45 23.39 -18.15
CA THR A 499 14.00 23.34 -18.41
C THR A 499 13.21 24.57 -17.95
N ALA A 500 13.70 25.30 -16.94
CA ALA A 500 13.05 26.52 -16.48
C ALA A 500 13.00 27.52 -17.64
N THR A 501 11.85 28.17 -17.84
CA THR A 501 11.76 29.30 -18.75
C THR A 501 12.35 30.55 -18.09
N ASP A 502 12.85 31.50 -18.87
CA ASP A 502 13.32 32.78 -18.32
C ASP A 502 12.18 33.49 -17.60
N THR A 503 10.98 33.43 -18.16
CA THR A 503 9.76 33.92 -17.54
C THR A 503 9.50 33.31 -16.16
N TYR A 504 9.63 31.98 -16.02
CA TYR A 504 9.48 31.32 -14.72
C TYR A 504 10.47 31.87 -13.70
N LEU A 505 11.73 32.07 -14.11
CA LEU A 505 12.78 32.59 -13.23
C LEU A 505 12.54 34.07 -12.89
N THR A 506 12.30 34.92 -13.87
CA THR A 506 12.11 36.37 -13.65
C THR A 506 10.88 36.65 -12.80
N GLU A 507 9.75 35.99 -13.07
CA GLU A 507 8.51 36.21 -12.30
C GLU A 507 8.62 35.60 -10.88
N THR A 508 9.29 34.44 -10.71
CA THR A 508 9.54 33.87 -9.38
C THR A 508 10.45 34.79 -8.55
N ILE A 509 11.49 35.39 -9.14
CA ILE A 509 12.36 36.33 -8.43
C ILE A 509 11.59 37.63 -8.13
N GLY A 510 10.89 38.18 -9.13
CA GLY A 510 10.18 39.46 -8.96
C GLY A 510 9.07 39.41 -7.90
N ARG A 511 8.22 38.38 -7.97
CA ARG A 511 6.99 38.27 -7.15
C ARG A 511 7.12 37.33 -5.96
N GLY A 512 8.13 36.47 -5.95
CA GLY A 512 8.28 35.42 -4.95
C GLY A 512 7.22 34.33 -5.10
N ARG A 513 7.02 33.57 -4.01
CA ARG A 513 5.93 32.58 -3.92
C ARG A 513 5.16 32.77 -2.63
N ARG A 514 3.87 33.02 -2.74
CA ARG A 514 2.99 33.24 -1.58
C ARG A 514 3.02 32.02 -0.67
N GLY A 515 3.05 32.27 0.64
CA GLY A 515 3.09 31.23 1.67
C GLY A 515 4.43 30.48 1.78
N THR A 516 5.51 31.00 1.19
CA THR A 516 6.84 30.39 1.27
C THR A 516 7.89 31.38 1.79
N ALA A 517 9.09 30.86 2.07
CA ALA A 517 10.25 31.69 2.44
C ALA A 517 10.94 32.39 1.26
N MET A 518 10.43 32.23 0.02
CA MET A 518 10.93 32.94 -1.16
C MET A 518 10.12 34.23 -1.36
N PRO A 519 10.63 35.40 -0.90
CA PRO A 519 9.93 36.67 -1.06
C PRO A 519 9.99 37.16 -2.51
N GLY A 520 9.17 38.16 -2.83
CA GLY A 520 9.32 38.92 -4.06
C GLY A 520 10.34 40.03 -3.90
N PHE A 521 11.19 40.20 -4.92
CA PHE A 521 12.27 41.18 -4.90
C PHE A 521 11.94 42.48 -5.64
N HIS A 522 10.75 42.62 -6.24
CA HIS A 522 10.27 43.92 -6.73
C HIS A 522 9.93 44.92 -5.62
N SER A 523 9.72 44.44 -4.40
CA SER A 523 9.48 45.27 -3.23
C SER A 523 10.75 45.33 -2.37
N PRO A 524 11.07 46.50 -1.79
CA PRO A 524 12.23 46.62 -0.91
C PRO A 524 11.99 45.85 0.40
N SER A 525 13.08 45.44 1.05
CA SER A 525 13.08 44.88 2.41
C SER A 525 14.01 45.70 3.32
N PRO A 526 13.99 45.48 4.65
CA PRO A 526 14.97 46.09 5.55
C PRO A 526 16.43 45.69 5.26
N VAL A 527 16.66 44.63 4.46
CA VAL A 527 17.97 44.03 4.22
C VAL A 527 18.48 44.30 2.79
N TYR A 528 17.60 44.63 1.83
CA TYR A 528 17.98 44.90 0.44
C TYR A 528 16.99 45.86 -0.26
N PRO A 529 17.46 46.69 -1.23
CA PRO A 529 16.59 47.52 -2.04
C PRO A 529 15.74 46.70 -3.03
N ALA A 530 14.66 47.29 -3.54
CA ALA A 530 13.88 46.67 -4.61
C ALA A 530 14.76 46.45 -5.86
N LEU A 531 14.68 45.26 -6.45
CA LEU A 531 15.35 44.93 -7.70
C LEU A 531 14.53 45.41 -8.90
N THR A 532 15.22 46.06 -9.84
CA THR A 532 14.65 46.43 -11.13
C THR A 532 14.49 45.20 -12.04
N GLN A 533 13.78 45.35 -13.17
CA GLN A 533 13.70 44.27 -14.14
C GLN A 533 15.06 43.90 -14.73
N ASP A 534 15.95 44.87 -14.92
CA ASP A 534 17.30 44.64 -15.45
C ASP A 534 18.20 43.93 -14.42
N ASP A 535 18.03 44.23 -13.12
CA ASP A 535 18.69 43.50 -12.03
C ASP A 535 18.28 42.03 -12.03
N ILE A 536 16.97 41.76 -12.12
CA ILE A 536 16.43 40.39 -12.15
C ILE A 536 16.89 39.66 -13.42
N ALA A 537 16.87 40.32 -14.58
CA ALA A 537 17.38 39.76 -15.83
C ALA A 537 18.87 39.40 -15.71
N SER A 538 19.67 40.24 -15.04
CA SER A 538 21.08 39.97 -14.77
C SER A 538 21.27 38.77 -13.84
N VAL A 539 20.46 38.63 -12.78
CA VAL A 539 20.46 37.44 -11.91
C VAL A 539 20.12 36.18 -12.71
N VAL A 540 19.10 36.24 -13.59
CA VAL A 540 18.76 35.10 -14.46
C VAL A 540 19.92 34.74 -15.39
N ALA A 541 20.59 35.72 -15.99
CA ALA A 541 21.78 35.49 -16.80
C ALA A 541 22.91 34.80 -16.01
N HIS A 542 23.14 35.22 -14.76
CA HIS A 542 24.08 34.55 -13.85
C HIS A 542 23.66 33.10 -13.58
N LEU A 543 22.40 32.82 -13.23
CA LEU A 543 21.92 31.45 -13.00
C LEU A 543 22.16 30.55 -14.22
N ARG A 544 21.90 31.04 -15.44
CA ARG A 544 22.18 30.29 -16.67
C ARG A 544 23.66 29.99 -16.87
N SER A 545 24.55 30.87 -16.41
CA SER A 545 26.00 30.64 -16.47
C SER A 545 26.47 29.51 -15.54
N LEU A 546 25.74 29.22 -14.45
CA LEU A 546 26.07 28.13 -13.53
C LEU A 546 25.96 26.75 -14.18
N GLY A 547 25.06 26.59 -15.16
CA GLY A 547 24.83 25.31 -15.85
C GLY A 547 25.94 24.90 -16.82
N GLY A 548 26.91 25.79 -17.08
CA GLY A 548 28.04 25.55 -17.98
C GLY A 548 29.35 25.13 -17.30
N LYS A 549 29.43 25.21 -15.96
CA LYS A 549 30.62 24.81 -15.20
C LYS A 549 30.48 23.34 -14.80
N LYS A 550 31.13 22.45 -15.56
CA LYS A 550 31.30 21.03 -15.20
C LYS A 550 32.38 20.85 -14.14
#